data_AF-A0AAN5DD36-F1
#
_entry.id   AF-A0AAN5DD36-F1
#
_cell.length_a   1.000
_cell.length_b   1.000
_cell.length_c   1.000
_cell.angle_alpha   90.00
_cell.angle_beta   90.00
_cell.angle_gamma   90.00
#
_symmetry.space_group_name_H-M   'P 1'
#
loop_
_entity.id
_entity.type
_entity.pdbx_description
1 polymer ?
#
loop_
_entity_poly.entity_id
_entity_poly.type
_entity_poly.pdbx_seq_one_letter_code
_entity_poly.pdbx_strand_id
1 'polypeptide(L)' 'MDSLQISSDIKNSHARETRLVLQSFCQLIPASTVMGFFFFVAPKCESAFFTFLASTAYWHFGISLDGVIIVLFQA' A
#
# COMPACT_ATOMS: atom_id res chain seq x y z
N MET A 1 -26.16 -31.44 -2.80
CA MET A 1 -25.59 -30.49 -1.82
C MET A 1 -24.26 -29.93 -2.33
N ASP A 2 -23.48 -30.69 -3.09
CA ASP A 2 -22.18 -30.30 -3.64
C ASP A 2 -22.24 -29.07 -4.58
N SER A 3 -23.31 -28.93 -5.37
CA SER A 3 -23.47 -27.81 -6.31
C SER A 3 -23.62 -26.44 -5.63
N LEU A 4 -24.24 -26.39 -4.45
CA LEU A 4 -24.37 -25.16 -3.66
C LEU A 4 -23.05 -24.80 -2.97
N GLN A 5 -22.31 -25.81 -2.54
CA GLN A 5 -21.01 -25.66 -1.89
C GLN A 5 -19.96 -25.11 -2.88
N ILE A 6 -19.95 -25.65 -4.11
CA ILE A 6 -19.14 -25.15 -5.22
C ILE A 6 -19.48 -23.68 -5.55
N SER A 7 -20.77 -23.33 -5.58
CA SER A 7 -21.20 -21.94 -5.87
C SER A 7 -20.76 -20.95 -4.78
N SER A 8 -20.80 -21.34 -3.51
CA SER A 8 -20.31 -20.50 -2.41
C SER A 8 -18.78 -20.32 -2.42
N ASP A 9 -18.03 -21.35 -2.77
CA ASP A 9 -16.56 -21.28 -2.85
C ASP A 9 -16.10 -20.36 -3.99
N ILE A 10 -16.75 -20.45 -5.15
CA ILE A 10 -16.47 -19.56 -6.30
C ILE A 10 -16.75 -18.10 -5.93
N LYS A 11 -17.89 -17.83 -5.27
CA LYS A 11 -18.25 -16.48 -4.82
C LYS A 11 -17.24 -15.92 -3.81
N ASN A 12 -16.77 -16.75 -2.88
CA ASN A 12 -15.75 -16.36 -1.91
C ASN A 12 -14.38 -16.11 -2.56
N SER A 13 -13.99 -16.91 -3.57
CA SER A 13 -12.75 -16.68 -4.32
C SER A 13 -12.78 -15.34 -5.05
N HIS A 14 -13.89 -15.03 -5.74
CA HIS A 14 -14.07 -13.78 -6.46
C HIS A 14 -14.06 -12.56 -5.53
N ALA A 15 -14.69 -12.68 -4.36
CA ALA A 15 -14.67 -11.64 -3.34
C ALA A 15 -13.25 -11.39 -2.80
N ARG A 16 -12.46 -12.45 -2.61
CA ARG A 16 -11.06 -12.36 -2.18
C ARG A 16 -10.17 -11.71 -3.26
N GLU A 17 -10.33 -12.10 -4.52
CA GLU A 17 -9.61 -11.49 -5.64
C GLU A 17 -9.92 -10.00 -5.77
N THR A 18 -11.19 -9.62 -5.64
CA THR A 18 -11.62 -8.21 -5.67
C THR A 18 -10.97 -7.41 -4.53
N ARG A 19 -10.88 -8.00 -3.33
CA ARG A 19 -10.17 -7.37 -2.19
C ARG A 19 -8.69 -7.18 -2.46
N LEU A 20 -8.01 -8.16 -3.07
CA LEU A 20 -6.59 -8.05 -3.42
C LEU A 20 -6.32 -6.96 -4.46
N VAL A 21 -7.21 -6.82 -5.45
CA VAL A 21 -7.13 -5.74 -6.43
C VAL A 21 -7.29 -4.38 -5.75
N LEU A 22 -8.29 -4.24 -4.88
CA LEU A 22 -8.54 -3.00 -4.15
C LEU A 22 -7.39 -2.66 -3.19
N GLN A 23 -6.81 -3.67 -2.53
CA GLN A 23 -5.60 -3.54 -1.72
C GLN A 23 -4.46 -2.97 -2.57
N SER A 24 -4.18 -3.55 -3.74
CA SER A 24 -3.12 -3.10 -4.64
C SER A 24 -3.29 -1.63 -5.07
N PHE A 25 -4.52 -1.19 -5.32
CA PHE A 25 -4.82 0.22 -5.58
C PHE A 25 -4.57 1.13 -4.37
N CYS A 26 -4.94 0.68 -3.17
CA CYS A 26 -4.67 1.44 -1.95
C CYS A 26 -3.17 1.55 -1.66
N GLN A 27 -2.38 0.50 -1.92
CA GLN A 27 -0.92 0.49 -1.73
C GLN A 27 -0.19 1.41 -2.72
N LEU A 28 -0.78 1.68 -3.89
CA LEU A 28 -0.25 2.63 -4.86
C LEU A 28 -0.22 4.07 -4.32
N ILE A 29 -1.14 4.43 -3.42
CA ILE A 29 -1.27 5.79 -2.89
C ILE A 29 -0.07 6.16 -1.98
N PRO A 30 0.29 5.37 -0.94
CA PRO A 30 1.50 5.60 -0.16
C PRO A 30 2.76 5.59 -1.04
N ALA A 31 2.89 4.63 -1.96
CA ALA A 31 4.08 4.51 -2.81
C ALA A 31 4.28 5.74 -3.71
N SER A 32 3.23 6.21 -4.37
CA SER A 32 3.26 7.41 -5.20
C SER A 32 3.51 8.68 -4.38
N THR A 33 2.97 8.75 -3.18
CA THR A 33 3.19 9.87 -2.25
C THR A 33 4.66 9.95 -1.81
N VAL A 34 5.28 8.81 -1.48
CA VAL A 34 6.71 8.73 -1.14
C VAL A 34 7.60 9.15 -2.32
N MET A 35 7.28 8.70 -3.54
CA MET A 35 8.02 9.16 -4.72
C MET A 35 7.85 10.65 -4.99
N GLY A 36 6.63 11.18 -4.86
CA GLY A 36 6.40 12.62 -4.98
C GLY A 36 7.24 13.42 -3.99
N PHE A 37 7.30 12.99 -2.73
CA PHE A 37 8.14 13.62 -1.73
C PHE A 37 9.63 13.57 -2.10
N PHE A 38 10.11 12.43 -2.58
CA PHE A 38 11.51 12.25 -2.99
C PHE A 38 11.88 13.15 -4.18
N PHE A 39 11.04 13.25 -5.20
CA PHE A 39 11.34 14.06 -6.39
C PHE A 39 11.13 15.57 -6.19
N PHE A 40 10.22 16.00 -5.33
CA PHE A 40 9.87 17.42 -5.19
C PHE A 40 10.42 18.09 -3.92
N VAL A 41 10.53 17.36 -2.81
CA VAL A 41 10.93 17.91 -1.50
C VAL A 41 12.41 17.68 -1.22
N ALA A 42 12.93 16.49 -1.49
CA ALA A 42 14.35 16.20 -1.29
C ALA A 42 15.32 17.18 -2.01
N PRO A 43 15.09 17.60 -3.28
CA PRO A 43 16.00 18.54 -3.94
C PRO A 43 15.90 20.00 -3.44
N LYS A 44 14.91 20.33 -2.61
CA LYS A 44 14.74 21.69 -2.05
C LYS A 44 15.34 21.86 -0.65
N CYS A 45 15.89 20.80 -0.07
CA CYS A 45 16.56 20.87 1.22
C CYS A 45 18.02 21.31 1.06
N GLU A 46 18.40 22.40 1.74
CA GLU A 46 19.77 22.96 1.73
C GLU A 46 20.79 22.06 2.45
N SER A 47 20.34 21.27 3.42
CA SER A 47 21.19 20.40 4.24
C SER A 47 21.09 18.94 3.80
N ALA A 48 22.21 18.38 3.33
CA ALA A 48 22.30 16.98 2.90
C ALA A 48 21.90 15.98 4.01
N PHE A 49 22.23 16.28 5.27
CA PHE A 49 21.86 15.44 6.41
C PHE A 49 20.35 15.47 6.69
N PHE A 50 19.72 16.64 6.55
CA PHE A 50 18.29 16.78 6.72
C PHE A 50 17.52 16.10 5.58
N THR A 51 18.01 16.21 4.35
CA THR A 51 17.47 15.49 3.19
C THR A 51 17.52 13.98 3.41
N PHE A 52 18.64 13.47 3.92
CA PHE A 52 18.80 12.06 4.25
C PHE A 52 17.79 11.61 5.32
N LEU A 53 17.76 12.29 6.47
CA LEU A 53 16.84 11.96 7.56
C LEU A 53 15.38 12.02 7.12
N ALA A 54 14.97 13.09 6.44
CA ALA A 54 13.60 13.27 5.98
C ALA A 54 13.21 12.20 4.95
N SER A 55 14.08 11.90 3.98
CA SER A 55 13.82 10.87 2.97
C SER A 55 13.72 9.48 3.60
N THR A 56 14.62 9.14 4.52
CA THR A 56 14.59 7.87 5.25
C THR A 56 13.32 7.74 6.10
N ALA A 57 12.97 8.77 6.88
CA ALA A 57 11.77 8.77 7.71
C ALA A 57 10.50 8.63 6.85
N TYR A 58 10.41 9.37 5.75
CA TYR A 58 9.26 9.34 4.85
C TYR A 58 9.11 7.99 4.15
N TRP A 59 10.24 7.38 3.74
CA TRP A 59 10.27 6.04 3.17
C TRP A 59 9.75 4.98 4.15
N HIS A 60 10.24 4.99 5.40
CA HIS A 60 9.79 4.05 6.42
C HIS A 60 8.31 4.27 6.81
N PHE A 61 7.86 5.52 6.83
CA PHE A 61 6.45 5.84 7.04
C PHE A 61 5.56 5.26 5.92
N GLY A 62 5.98 5.40 4.66
CA GLY A 62 5.27 4.82 3.53
C GLY A 62 5.16 3.30 3.59
N ILE A 63 6.26 2.60 3.94
CA ILE A 63 6.25 1.15 4.15
C ILE A 63 5.33 0.76 5.32
N SER A 64 5.32 1.54 6.40
CA SER A 64 4.45 1.27 7.54
C SER A 64 2.97 1.40 7.16
N LEU A 65 2.62 2.42 6.36
CA LEU A 65 1.26 2.59 5.82
C LEU A 65 0.87 1.45 4.88
N ASP A 66 1.79 0.97 4.05
CA ASP A 66 1.57 -0.21 3.20
C ASP A 66 1.20 -1.44 4.05
N GLY A 67 1.94 -1.67 5.14
CA GLY A 67 1.63 -2.72 6.13
C GLY A 67 0.24 -2.58 6.76
N VAL A 68 -0.17 -1.35 7.11
CA VAL A 68 -1.52 -1.08 7.64
C VAL A 68 -2.60 -1.42 6.61
N ILE A 69 -2.40 -1.09 5.34
CA ILE A 69 -3.34 -1.41 4.26
C ILE A 69 -3.50 -2.93 4.12
N ILE A 70 -2.40 -3.69 4.16
CA ILE A 70 -2.44 -5.16 4.11
C ILE A 70 -3.32 -5.70 5.24
N VAL A 71 -3.10 -5.23 6.47
CA VAL A 71 -3.85 -5.68 7.64
C VAL A 71 -5.34 -5.31 7.54
N LEU A 72 -5.67 -4.11 7.04
CA LEU A 72 -7.07 -3.69 6.88
C LEU A 72 -7.85 -4.53 5.86
N PHE A 73 -7.18 -5.03 4.81
CA PHE A 73 -7.82 -5.84 3.76
C PHE A 73 -7.85 -7.34 4.05
N GLN A 74 -6.95 -7.81 4.93
CA GLN A 74 -6.90 -9.19 5.42
C GLN A 74 -7.63 -9.40 6.76
N ALA A 75 -8.05 -8.33 7.44
CA ALA A 75 -9.00 -8.35 8.56
C ALA A 75 -10.43 -8.66 8.09
#